data_AF-A0A821I0C1-F1
#
_entry.id   AF-A0A821I0C1-F1
#
_cell.length_a   1.000
_cell.length_b   1.000
_cell.length_c   1.000
_cell.angle_alpha   90.00
_cell.angle_beta   90.00
_cell.angle_gamma   90.00
#
_symmetry.space_group_name_H-M   'P 1'
#
loop_
_entity.id
_entity.type
_entity.pdbx_description
1 polymer ?
#
loop_
_entity_poly.entity_id
_entity_poly.type
_entity_poly.pdbx_seq_one_letter_code
_entity_poly.pdbx_strand_id
1 'polypeptide(L)'
;TTIEKVCEAFPELDMVNHMSRVRLSEMISTQGLIHDENFRPIEAIVLLGEPIQWERSLQVIIDLLLTDGNPAIIPDDSNTKHDHIPIIACNRDLVFKAAADLPRFGHGAFLTCLETLYKNISGNDLKYTAFVGKPFEISYQYAETIADQIALVNGQPKIEKVYFIGDNTDVDIVGANMYNNLLQQALNIRTSISGYSLLSDS
;
A
#
# COMPACT_ATOMS: atom_id res chain seq x y z
N THR A 1 -3.70 7.84 10.76
CA THR A 1 -2.62 7.92 11.78
C THR A 1 -1.32 7.41 11.18
N THR A 2 -0.15 7.79 11.68
CA THR A 2 1.16 7.24 11.24
C THR A 2 1.72 6.27 12.28
N ILE A 3 2.75 5.49 11.94
CA ILE A 3 3.40 4.56 12.89
C ILE A 3 3.93 5.33 14.11
N GLU A 4 4.51 6.50 13.92
CA GLU A 4 5.01 7.34 15.00
C GLU A 4 3.88 7.71 15.97
N LYS A 5 2.70 8.08 15.45
CA LYS A 5 1.53 8.38 16.28
C LYS A 5 0.98 7.17 17.03
N VAL A 6 1.11 5.96 16.46
CA VAL A 6 0.77 4.73 17.18
C VAL A 6 1.76 4.50 18.32
N CYS A 7 3.06 4.66 18.09
CA CYS A 7 4.07 4.56 19.13
C CYS A 7 3.97 5.68 20.18
N GLU A 8 3.50 6.87 19.82
CA GLU A 8 3.21 7.94 20.79
C GLU A 8 2.03 7.56 21.71
N ALA A 9 1.02 6.88 21.15
CA ALA A 9 -0.14 6.40 21.92
C ALA A 9 0.16 5.14 22.74
N PHE A 10 1.06 4.28 22.27
CA PHE A 10 1.52 3.04 22.91
C PHE A 10 3.06 2.93 22.85
N PRO A 11 3.78 3.63 23.74
CA PRO A 11 5.25 3.72 23.71
C PRO A 11 5.98 2.38 23.82
N GLU A 12 5.34 1.39 24.45
CA GLU A 12 5.83 0.02 24.62
C GLU A 12 5.83 -0.83 23.35
N LEU A 13 5.22 -0.36 22.25
CA LEU A 13 5.32 -1.04 20.95
C LEU A 13 6.66 -0.77 20.26
N ASP A 14 7.33 0.35 20.57
CA ASP A 14 8.63 0.70 19.98
C ASP A 14 9.81 0.16 20.79
N MET A 15 9.79 -1.14 21.10
CA MET A 15 10.82 -1.75 21.95
C MET A 15 11.95 -2.43 21.19
N VAL A 16 11.88 -2.48 19.86
CA VAL A 16 12.98 -3.01 19.03
C VAL A 16 14.18 -2.06 19.03
N ASN A 17 13.93 -0.74 19.05
CA ASN A 17 14.97 0.28 19.11
C ASN A 17 15.51 0.45 20.54
N HIS A 18 16.84 0.36 20.71
CA HIS A 18 17.47 0.48 22.04
C HIS A 18 17.22 1.83 22.73
N MET A 19 17.29 2.93 21.96
CA MET A 19 17.08 4.27 22.50
C MET A 19 15.63 4.46 22.96
N SER A 20 14.69 3.85 22.25
CA SER A 20 13.28 3.85 22.65
C SER A 20 13.06 3.09 23.95
N ARG A 21 13.72 1.93 24.14
CA ARG A 21 13.68 1.19 25.43
C ARG A 21 14.17 2.02 26.60
N VAL A 22 15.29 2.73 26.43
CA VAL A 22 15.86 3.59 27.48
C VAL A 22 14.89 4.71 27.83
N ARG A 23 14.37 5.42 26.81
CA ARG A 23 13.40 6.51 26.99
C ARG A 23 12.13 6.03 27.69
N LEU A 24 11.62 4.86 27.32
CA LEU A 24 10.44 4.28 27.95
C LEU A 24 10.70 3.96 29.43
N SER A 25 11.86 3.38 29.75
CA SER A 25 12.24 3.08 31.14
C SER A 25 12.28 4.33 32.02
N GLU A 26 12.81 5.44 31.49
CA GLU A 26 12.83 6.74 32.18
C GLU A 26 11.42 7.30 32.36
N MET A 27 10.58 7.22 31.32
CA MET A 27 9.17 7.65 31.38
C MET A 27 8.38 6.86 32.42
N ILE A 28 8.48 5.53 32.41
CA ILE A 28 7.79 4.65 33.37
C ILE A 28 8.22 4.98 34.80
N SER A 29 9.51 5.25 35.02
CA SER A 29 10.05 5.57 36.35
C SER A 29 9.57 6.92 36.88
N THR A 30 9.16 7.85 36.01
CA THR A 30 8.80 9.23 36.38
C THR A 30 7.29 9.49 36.36
N GLN A 31 6.56 8.89 35.42
CA GLN A 31 5.15 9.18 35.14
C GLN A 31 4.27 7.92 35.08
N GLY A 32 4.87 6.73 35.09
CA GLY A 32 4.17 5.47 34.79
C GLY A 32 3.99 5.25 33.28
N LEU A 33 3.41 4.11 32.91
CA LEU A 33 3.01 3.85 31.52
C LEU A 33 1.65 4.50 31.27
N ILE A 34 1.59 5.39 30.29
CA ILE A 34 0.38 6.14 29.93
C ILE A 34 0.07 5.85 28.47
N HIS A 35 -1.13 5.32 28.21
CA HIS A 35 -1.64 5.16 26.84
C HIS A 35 -2.61 6.31 26.52
N ASP A 36 -2.77 6.62 25.24
CA ASP A 36 -3.82 7.58 24.82
C ASP A 36 -5.20 6.93 24.92
N GLU A 37 -5.99 7.34 25.93
CA GLU A 37 -7.37 6.87 26.15
C GLU A 37 -8.31 7.23 24.98
N ASN A 38 -7.95 8.20 24.14
CA ASN A 38 -8.73 8.60 22.96
C ASN A 38 -8.28 7.87 21.68
N PHE A 39 -7.32 6.95 21.78
CA PHE A 39 -6.87 6.18 20.63
C PHE A 39 -8.04 5.39 20.05
N ARG A 40 -8.26 5.56 18.75
CA ARG A 40 -9.26 4.79 18.01
C ARG A 40 -8.58 3.62 17.32
N PRO A 41 -9.17 2.40 17.38
CA PRO A 41 -8.66 1.26 16.66
C PRO A 41 -8.40 1.58 15.19
N ILE A 42 -7.29 1.06 14.67
CA ILE A 42 -6.92 1.21 13.26
C ILE A 42 -7.80 0.30 12.41
N GLU A 43 -8.58 0.90 11.50
CA GLU A 43 -9.51 0.15 10.65
C GLU A 43 -8.85 -0.40 9.38
N ALA A 44 -7.73 0.16 8.96
CA ALA A 44 -6.95 -0.30 7.80
C ALA A 44 -5.51 0.24 7.84
N ILE A 45 -4.58 -0.50 7.23
CA ILE A 45 -3.18 -0.12 7.05
C ILE A 45 -2.94 0.19 5.57
N VAL A 46 -2.35 1.35 5.28
CA VAL A 46 -1.98 1.75 3.91
C VAL A 46 -0.48 1.95 3.83
N LEU A 47 0.18 1.11 3.04
CA LEU A 47 1.61 1.12 2.79
C LEU A 47 1.91 1.87 1.48
N LEU A 48 2.31 3.13 1.61
CA LEU A 48 2.58 4.02 0.48
C LEU A 48 4.01 3.87 -0.08
N GLY A 49 4.92 3.26 0.68
CA GLY A 49 6.34 3.09 0.35
C GLY A 49 7.08 2.45 1.52
N GLU A 50 8.37 2.12 1.32
CA GLU A 50 9.19 1.53 2.37
C GLU A 50 9.44 2.54 3.51
N PRO A 51 9.13 2.17 4.76
CA PRO A 51 9.40 3.05 5.89
C PRO A 51 10.90 3.13 6.17
N ILE A 52 11.31 4.14 6.93
CA ILE A 52 12.62 4.17 7.59
C ILE A 52 12.47 3.41 8.91
N GLN A 53 13.49 2.66 9.34
CA GLN A 53 13.43 1.77 10.52
C GLN A 53 12.44 0.60 10.35
N TRP A 54 12.78 -0.30 9.42
CA TRP A 54 11.94 -1.45 9.08
C TRP A 54 11.61 -2.28 10.31
N GLU A 55 12.55 -2.44 11.24
CA GLU A 55 12.37 -3.21 12.45
C GLU A 55 11.21 -2.71 13.32
N ARG A 56 11.07 -1.38 13.46
CA ARG A 56 9.95 -0.76 14.18
C ARG A 56 8.66 -0.94 13.40
N SER A 57 8.68 -0.60 12.11
CA SER A 57 7.47 -0.64 11.31
C SER A 57 6.90 -2.04 11.16
N LEU A 58 7.75 -3.04 10.96
CA LEU A 58 7.36 -4.45 10.91
C LEU A 58 6.72 -4.89 12.23
N GLN A 59 7.33 -4.57 13.37
CA GLN A 59 6.79 -4.90 14.69
C GLN A 59 5.39 -4.28 14.87
N VAL A 60 5.27 -2.96 14.72
CA VAL A 60 4.02 -2.23 14.97
C VAL A 60 2.91 -2.66 14.00
N ILE A 61 3.22 -2.88 12.72
CA ILE A 61 2.23 -3.36 11.75
C ILE A 61 1.74 -4.74 12.16
N ILE A 62 2.63 -5.67 12.53
CA ILE A 62 2.24 -7.02 12.95
C ILE A 62 1.40 -6.96 14.23
N ASP A 63 1.78 -6.15 15.21
CA ASP A 63 1.00 -5.98 16.44
C ASP A 63 -0.41 -5.47 16.14
N LEU A 64 -0.56 -4.49 15.25
CA LEU A 64 -1.87 -4.00 14.81
C LEU A 64 -2.69 -5.07 14.07
N LEU A 65 -2.05 -5.88 13.22
CA LEU A 65 -2.74 -6.97 12.51
C LEU A 65 -3.21 -8.07 13.46
N LEU A 66 -2.44 -8.37 14.51
CA LEU A 66 -2.78 -9.39 15.52
C LEU A 66 -3.82 -8.90 16.54
N THR A 67 -3.97 -7.59 16.70
CA THR A 67 -4.85 -6.97 17.70
C THR A 67 -6.10 -6.34 17.10
N ASP A 68 -6.44 -6.65 15.85
CA ASP A 68 -7.59 -6.07 15.13
C ASP A 68 -7.56 -4.53 15.16
N GLY A 69 -6.36 -3.96 15.03
CA GLY A 69 -6.11 -2.52 15.04
C GLY A 69 -6.05 -1.86 16.42
N ASN A 70 -6.19 -2.61 17.52
CA ASN A 70 -6.18 -2.05 18.88
C ASN A 70 -5.13 -2.70 19.79
N PRO A 71 -3.93 -2.09 19.93
CA PRO A 71 -2.85 -2.63 20.76
C PRO A 71 -3.19 -2.80 22.25
N ALA A 72 -4.24 -2.17 22.76
CA ALA A 72 -4.68 -2.34 24.14
C ALA A 72 -5.35 -3.72 24.40
N ILE A 73 -5.72 -4.45 23.34
CA ILE A 73 -6.33 -5.77 23.44
C ILE A 73 -5.22 -6.83 23.49
N ILE A 74 -5.28 -7.70 24.50
CA ILE A 74 -4.44 -8.90 24.54
C ILE A 74 -5.04 -9.92 23.55
N PRO A 75 -4.29 -10.41 22.55
CA PRO A 75 -4.76 -11.45 21.67
C PRO A 75 -5.14 -12.69 22.48
N ASP A 76 -6.38 -13.16 22.34
CA ASP A 76 -6.83 -14.42 22.92
C ASP A 76 -6.42 -15.56 21.98
N ASP A 77 -5.67 -16.55 22.50
CA ASP A 77 -5.25 -17.76 21.76
C ASP A 77 -6.43 -18.51 21.12
N SER A 78 -7.67 -18.28 21.60
CA SER A 78 -8.88 -18.88 21.06
C SER A 78 -9.52 -18.10 19.90
N ASN A 79 -9.09 -16.86 19.63
CA ASN A 79 -9.72 -16.01 18.63
C ASN A 79 -9.08 -16.24 17.25
N THR A 80 -9.45 -17.37 16.65
CA THR A 80 -9.21 -17.71 15.24
C THR A 80 -10.02 -16.79 14.30
N LYS A 81 -9.97 -15.47 14.48
CA LYS A 81 -10.40 -14.56 13.42
C LYS A 81 -9.33 -14.63 12.33
N HIS A 82 -9.66 -15.37 11.28
CA HIS A 82 -8.77 -15.64 10.16
C HIS A 82 -8.47 -14.41 9.28
N ASP A 83 -9.11 -13.28 9.55
CA ASP A 83 -8.98 -12.07 8.77
C ASP A 83 -8.55 -10.93 9.69
N HIS A 84 -7.33 -10.43 9.45
CA HIS A 84 -6.78 -9.22 10.06
C HIS A 84 -7.40 -7.98 9.42
N ILE A 85 -7.19 -6.80 10.01
CA ILE A 85 -7.62 -5.52 9.41
C ILE A 85 -7.09 -5.37 7.98
N PRO A 86 -7.86 -4.73 7.07
CA PRO A 86 -7.43 -4.49 5.70
C PRO A 86 -6.03 -3.88 5.59
N ILE A 87 -5.22 -4.43 4.69
CA ILE A 87 -3.89 -3.89 4.36
C ILE A 87 -3.79 -3.66 2.86
N ILE A 88 -3.39 -2.44 2.50
CA ILE A 88 -3.27 -1.97 1.11
C ILE A 88 -1.81 -1.58 0.89
N ALA A 89 -1.21 -2.02 -0.20
CA ALA A 89 0.16 -1.63 -0.57
C ALA A 89 0.22 -1.00 -1.96
N CYS A 90 1.04 0.05 -2.11
CA CYS A 90 1.08 0.86 -3.33
C CYS A 90 2.21 0.49 -4.31
N ASN A 91 3.10 -0.42 -3.94
CA ASN A 91 4.18 -0.87 -4.80
C ASN A 91 4.61 -2.30 -4.41
N ARG A 92 4.94 -3.15 -5.38
CA ARG A 92 5.49 -4.49 -5.14
C ARG A 92 6.91 -4.68 -5.69
N ASP A 93 7.53 -3.62 -6.18
CA ASP A 93 8.88 -3.68 -6.73
C ASP A 93 9.88 -4.17 -5.68
N LEU A 94 10.41 -5.37 -5.89
CA LEU A 94 11.43 -5.95 -5.01
C LEU A 94 12.69 -5.09 -5.01
N VAL A 95 13.07 -4.60 -6.19
CA VAL A 95 14.25 -3.76 -6.40
C VAL A 95 13.96 -2.59 -7.34
N PHE A 96 14.74 -1.53 -7.21
CA PHE A 96 14.74 -0.39 -8.10
C PHE A 96 16.18 0.00 -8.49
N LYS A 97 16.32 0.69 -9.63
CA LYS A 97 17.60 1.20 -10.09
C LYS A 97 17.96 2.51 -9.38
N ALA A 98 19.18 2.61 -8.86
CA ALA A 98 19.71 3.81 -8.22
C ALA A 98 21.13 4.11 -8.74
N ALA A 99 21.87 4.98 -8.04
CA ALA A 99 23.22 5.36 -8.43
C ALA A 99 24.26 4.24 -8.30
N ALA A 100 24.00 3.21 -7.48
CA ALA A 100 24.88 2.05 -7.34
C ALA A 100 24.71 1.07 -8.51
N ASP A 101 25.79 0.34 -8.85
CA ASP A 101 25.79 -0.63 -9.95
C ASP A 101 24.78 -1.79 -9.74
N LEU A 102 24.56 -2.16 -8.48
CA LEU A 102 23.60 -3.19 -8.11
C LEU A 102 22.25 -2.59 -7.69
N PRO A 103 21.11 -3.19 -8.09
CA PRO A 103 19.77 -2.72 -7.72
C PRO A 103 19.58 -2.56 -6.21
N ARG A 104 18.82 -1.54 -5.78
CA ARG A 104 18.50 -1.28 -4.37
C ARG A 104 17.14 -1.90 -4.03
N PHE A 105 16.95 -2.31 -2.78
CA PHE A 105 15.68 -2.85 -2.33
C PHE A 105 14.59 -1.77 -2.35
N GLY A 106 13.47 -2.08 -3.01
CA GLY A 106 12.28 -1.24 -3.02
C GLY A 106 11.25 -1.70 -2.00
N HIS A 107 10.04 -1.16 -2.13
CA HIS A 107 8.93 -1.50 -1.24
C HIS A 107 8.60 -2.99 -1.19
N GLY A 108 8.74 -3.73 -2.30
CA GLY A 108 8.48 -5.17 -2.37
C GLY A 108 9.37 -6.00 -1.45
N ALA A 109 10.61 -5.55 -1.17
CA ALA A 109 11.47 -6.22 -0.20
C ALA A 109 10.94 -6.04 1.24
N PHE A 110 10.41 -4.86 1.57
CA PHE A 110 9.74 -4.64 2.85
C PHE A 110 8.50 -5.52 2.99
N LEU A 111 7.67 -5.62 1.95
CA LEU A 111 6.49 -6.50 1.93
C LEU A 111 6.89 -7.97 2.13
N THR A 112 7.96 -8.42 1.47
CA THR A 112 8.49 -9.79 1.63
C THR A 112 8.85 -10.08 3.09
N CYS A 113 9.50 -9.13 3.78
CA CYS A 113 9.81 -9.24 5.20
C CYS A 113 8.55 -9.29 6.05
N LEU A 114 7.58 -8.41 5.78
CA LEU A 114 6.31 -8.35 6.50
C LEU A 114 5.51 -9.65 6.38
N GLU A 115 5.34 -10.17 5.16
CA GLU A 115 4.66 -11.43 4.88
C GLU A 115 5.31 -12.59 5.62
N THR A 116 6.64 -12.69 5.55
CA THR A 116 7.41 -13.77 6.18
C THR A 116 7.30 -13.73 7.70
N LEU A 117 7.45 -12.56 8.30
CA LEU A 117 7.37 -12.39 9.76
C LEU A 117 5.94 -12.63 10.26
N TYR A 118 4.94 -12.07 9.58
CA TYR A 118 3.53 -12.28 9.93
C TYR A 118 3.18 -13.77 9.90
N LYS A 119 3.60 -14.51 8.86
CA LYS A 119 3.38 -15.95 8.77
C LYS A 119 4.06 -16.73 9.88
N ASN A 120 5.30 -16.39 10.21
CA ASN A 120 6.04 -17.10 11.26
C ASN A 120 5.48 -16.84 12.66
N ILE A 121 4.90 -15.66 12.90
CA ILE A 121 4.34 -15.28 14.21
C ILE A 121 2.91 -15.77 14.36
N SER A 122 2.07 -15.56 13.34
CA SER A 122 0.63 -15.86 13.40
C SER A 122 0.26 -17.27 12.93
N GLY A 123 1.14 -17.93 12.17
CA GLY A 123 0.83 -19.17 11.46
C GLY A 123 0.00 -18.98 10.18
N ASN A 124 -0.41 -17.76 9.84
CA ASN A 124 -1.30 -17.46 8.72
C ASN A 124 -0.59 -16.66 7.61
N ASP A 125 -1.01 -16.86 6.36
CA ASP A 125 -0.54 -16.01 5.25
C ASP A 125 -1.16 -14.60 5.34
N LEU A 126 -0.34 -13.57 5.13
CA LEU A 126 -0.79 -12.18 5.08
C LEU A 126 -1.61 -11.93 3.81
N LYS A 127 -2.83 -11.40 3.94
CA LYS A 127 -3.73 -11.14 2.81
C LYS A 127 -3.87 -9.65 2.53
N TYR A 128 -3.29 -9.18 1.44
CA TYR A 128 -3.52 -7.80 0.99
C TYR A 128 -4.93 -7.63 0.43
N THR A 129 -5.64 -6.63 0.92
CA THR A 129 -6.98 -6.26 0.44
C THR A 129 -6.90 -5.70 -0.98
N ALA A 130 -5.87 -4.90 -1.26
CA ALA A 130 -5.61 -4.38 -2.58
C ALA A 130 -4.14 -4.06 -2.75
N PHE A 131 -3.67 -4.19 -3.99
CA PHE A 131 -2.45 -3.54 -4.43
C PHE A 131 -2.84 -2.40 -5.36
N VAL A 132 -2.33 -1.21 -5.06
CA VAL A 132 -2.48 0.00 -5.86
C VAL A 132 -1.13 0.31 -6.50
N GLY A 133 -1.08 1.12 -7.55
CA GLY A 133 0.15 1.40 -8.28
C GLY A 133 0.27 0.59 -9.56
N LYS A 134 1.39 0.72 -10.26
CA LYS A 134 1.66 -0.11 -11.44
C LYS A 134 1.84 -1.59 -10.99
N PRO A 135 1.46 -2.59 -11.80
CA PRO A 135 0.91 -2.51 -13.16
C PRO A 135 -0.63 -2.35 -13.21
N PHE A 136 -1.31 -1.99 -12.11
CA PHE A 136 -2.77 -2.01 -12.05
C PHE A 136 -3.40 -0.90 -12.88
N GLU A 137 -4.48 -1.25 -13.61
CA GLU A 137 -5.25 -0.37 -14.51
C GLU A 137 -5.57 0.99 -13.90
N ILE A 138 -6.00 1.00 -12.63
CA ILE A 138 -6.44 2.22 -11.94
C ILE A 138 -5.37 3.30 -11.92
N SER A 139 -4.09 2.92 -11.86
CA SER A 139 -2.98 3.89 -11.89
C SER A 139 -2.77 4.49 -13.27
N TYR A 140 -2.98 3.72 -14.34
CA TYR A 140 -2.87 4.20 -15.72
C TYR A 140 -4.06 5.08 -16.09
N GLN A 141 -5.28 4.70 -15.68
CA GLN A 141 -6.48 5.52 -15.85
C GLN A 141 -6.39 6.85 -15.10
N TYR A 142 -5.85 6.83 -13.88
CA TYR A 142 -5.60 8.05 -13.13
C TYR A 142 -4.57 8.94 -13.85
N ALA A 143 -3.49 8.37 -14.38
CA ALA A 143 -2.50 9.12 -15.15
C ALA A 143 -3.09 9.78 -16.42
N GLU A 144 -3.94 9.05 -17.16
CA GLU A 144 -4.68 9.61 -18.31
C GLU A 144 -5.55 10.80 -17.88
N THR A 145 -6.33 10.63 -16.81
CA THR A 145 -7.23 11.67 -16.29
C THR A 145 -6.47 12.94 -15.91
N ILE A 146 -5.33 12.79 -15.21
CA ILE A 146 -4.48 13.92 -14.85
C ILE A 146 -3.88 14.59 -16.09
N ALA A 147 -3.43 13.81 -17.07
CA ALA A 147 -2.88 14.34 -18.32
C ALA A 147 -3.93 15.15 -19.10
N ASP A 148 -5.15 14.65 -19.22
CA ASP A 148 -6.28 15.35 -19.85
C ASP A 148 -6.65 16.64 -19.10
N GLN A 149 -6.64 16.63 -17.77
CA GLN A 149 -6.86 17.83 -16.96
C GLN A 149 -5.77 18.89 -17.20
N ILE A 150 -4.51 18.48 -17.27
CA ILE A 150 -3.38 19.38 -17.55
C ILE A 150 -3.51 19.95 -18.96
N ALA A 151 -3.87 19.13 -19.96
CA ALA A 151 -4.10 19.60 -21.32
C ALA A 151 -5.21 20.66 -21.37
N LEU A 152 -6.34 20.40 -20.71
CA LEU A 152 -7.47 21.32 -20.64
C LEU A 152 -7.08 22.67 -20.00
N VAL A 153 -6.37 22.65 -18.86
CA VAL A 153 -5.92 23.87 -18.18
C VAL A 153 -4.97 24.70 -19.05
N ASN A 154 -4.20 24.05 -19.93
CA ASN A 154 -3.27 24.71 -20.86
C ASN A 154 -3.89 25.02 -22.23
N GLY A 155 -5.21 24.85 -22.40
CA GLY A 155 -5.90 25.09 -23.67
C GLY A 155 -5.45 24.18 -24.81
N GLN A 156 -4.92 22.99 -24.48
CA GLN A 156 -4.50 21.98 -25.44
C GLN A 156 -5.68 21.06 -25.81
N PRO A 157 -5.66 20.45 -27.01
CA PRO A 157 -6.66 19.46 -27.38
C PRO A 157 -6.59 18.23 -26.47
N LYS A 158 -7.67 17.43 -26.48
CA LYS A 158 -7.73 16.16 -25.77
C LYS A 158 -6.59 15.23 -26.22
N ILE A 159 -6.02 14.48 -25.28
CA ILE A 159 -4.92 13.57 -25.56
C ILE A 159 -5.45 12.33 -26.30
N GLU A 160 -4.85 12.01 -27.45
CA GLU A 160 -5.20 10.83 -28.26
C GLU A 160 -4.29 9.63 -28.01
N LYS A 161 -3.05 9.88 -27.57
CA LYS A 161 -2.02 8.85 -27.37
C LYS A 161 -1.19 9.18 -26.13
N VAL A 162 -1.05 8.20 -25.26
CA VAL A 162 -0.18 8.25 -24.08
C VAL A 162 0.90 7.19 -24.24
N TYR A 163 2.16 7.59 -24.04
CA TYR A 163 3.30 6.67 -24.03
C TYR A 163 3.82 6.56 -22.60
N PHE A 164 3.75 5.36 -22.04
CA PHE A 164 4.35 5.06 -20.74
C PHE A 164 5.79 4.59 -20.96
N ILE A 165 6.75 5.32 -20.39
CA ILE A 165 8.18 5.04 -20.49
C ILE A 165 8.68 4.64 -19.11
N GLY A 166 9.27 3.45 -18.99
CA GLY A 166 9.79 2.94 -17.72
C GLY A 166 10.83 1.85 -17.94
N ASP A 167 11.54 1.49 -16.87
CA ASP A 167 12.69 0.59 -16.87
C ASP A 167 12.37 -0.82 -16.34
N ASN A 168 11.22 -0.99 -15.68
CA ASN A 168 10.79 -2.29 -15.17
C ASN A 168 9.77 -2.93 -16.13
N THR A 169 10.19 -3.96 -16.87
CA THR A 169 9.34 -4.63 -17.87
C THR A 169 8.08 -5.23 -17.26
N ASP A 170 8.18 -5.81 -16.06
CA ASP A 170 7.09 -6.55 -15.42
C ASP A 170 6.02 -5.61 -14.81
N VAL A 171 6.32 -4.31 -14.77
CA VAL A 171 5.50 -3.30 -14.12
C VAL A 171 5.10 -2.21 -15.10
N ASP A 172 6.07 -1.51 -15.67
CA ASP A 172 5.82 -0.40 -16.59
C ASP A 172 5.23 -0.87 -17.91
N ILE A 173 5.89 -1.83 -18.56
CA ILE A 173 5.55 -2.29 -19.91
C ILE A 173 4.31 -3.19 -19.87
N VAL A 174 4.26 -4.13 -18.92
CA VAL A 174 3.07 -4.98 -18.72
C VAL A 174 1.84 -4.15 -18.39
N GLY A 175 1.94 -3.21 -17.43
CA GLY A 175 0.80 -2.36 -17.06
C GLY A 175 0.32 -1.48 -18.22
N ALA A 176 1.24 -0.91 -18.99
CA ALA A 176 0.89 -0.09 -20.17
C ALA A 176 0.17 -0.93 -21.24
N ASN A 177 0.64 -2.15 -21.51
CA ASN A 177 0.01 -3.05 -22.47
C ASN A 177 -1.37 -3.52 -22.01
N MET A 178 -1.54 -3.85 -20.73
CA MET A 178 -2.84 -4.20 -20.15
C MET A 178 -3.83 -3.04 -20.32
N TYR A 179 -3.41 -1.82 -20.00
CA TYR A 179 -4.25 -0.64 -20.15
C TYR A 179 -4.60 -0.34 -21.61
N ASN A 180 -3.63 -0.45 -22.54
CA ASN A 180 -3.94 -0.30 -23.96
C ASN A 180 -4.98 -1.33 -24.44
N ASN A 181 -4.88 -2.59 -24.00
CA ASN A 181 -5.87 -3.61 -24.35
C ASN A 181 -7.27 -3.26 -23.85
N LEU A 182 -7.39 -2.69 -22.64
CA LEU A 182 -8.65 -2.23 -22.08
C LEU A 182 -9.25 -1.07 -22.89
N LEU A 183 -8.42 -0.09 -23.29
CA LEU A 183 -8.86 1.00 -24.16
C LEU A 183 -9.38 0.48 -25.50
N GLN A 184 -8.69 -0.49 -26.12
CA GLN A 184 -9.14 -1.11 -27.38
C GLN A 184 -10.47 -1.87 -27.21
N GLN A 185 -10.65 -2.59 -26.10
CA GLN A 185 -11.91 -3.28 -25.80
C GLN A 185 -13.06 -2.28 -25.64
N ALA A 186 -12.84 -1.19 -24.89
CA ALA A 186 -13.85 -0.14 -24.70
C ALA A 186 -14.22 0.56 -26.02
N LEU A 187 -13.25 0.80 -26.90
CA LEU A 187 -13.48 1.35 -28.24
C LEU A 187 -14.32 0.41 -29.10
N ASN A 188 -13.99 -0.89 -29.11
CA ASN A 188 -14.73 -1.91 -29.86
C ASN A 188 -16.18 -2.06 -29.38
N ILE A 189 -16.41 -1.96 -28.07
CA ILE A 189 -17.78 -1.95 -27.52
C ILE A 189 -18.54 -0.72 -28.00
N ARG A 190 -17.94 0.48 -27.95
CA ARG A 190 -18.59 1.71 -28.41
C ARG A 190 -18.93 1.68 -29.91
N THR A 191 -18.03 1.21 -30.76
CA THR A 191 -18.30 1.07 -32.20
C THR A 191 -19.38 0.02 -32.46
N SER A 192 -19.40 -1.09 -31.72
CA SER A 192 -20.45 -2.10 -31.85
C SER A 192 -21.83 -1.55 -31.47
N ILE A 193 -21.96 -0.86 -30.34
CA ILE A 193 -23.23 -0.24 -29.89
C ILE A 193 -23.67 0.85 -30.88
N SER A 194 -22.75 1.69 -31.36
CA SER A 194 -23.06 2.71 -32.37
C SER A 194 -23.51 2.10 -33.70
N GLY A 195 -22.94 0.95 -34.08
CA GLY A 195 -23.36 0.18 -35.25
C GLY A 195 -24.76 -0.43 -35.08
N TYR A 196 -25.11 -0.89 -33.88
CA TYR A 196 -26.46 -1.39 -33.58
C TYR A 196 -27.52 -0.27 -33.59
N SER A 197 -27.22 0.93 -33.07
CA SER A 197 -28.15 2.05 -33.14
C SER A 197 -28.42 2.54 -34.57
N LEU A 198 -27.43 2.41 -35.47
CA LEU A 198 -27.61 2.77 -36.89
C LEU A 198 -28.41 1.72 -37.68
N LEU A 199 -28.50 0.48 -37.19
CA LEU A 199 -29.26 -0.61 -37.81
C LEU A 199 -30.69 -0.73 -37.26
N SER A 200 -31.02 -0.11 -36.12
CA SER A 200 -32.38 -0.08 -35.57
C SER A 200 -33.25 1.07 -36.13
N ASP A 201 -32.63 2.02 -36.83
CA ASP A 201 -33.29 3.21 -37.41
C ASP A 201 -33.53 3.10 -38.94
N SER A 202 -33.41 1.89 -39.50
CA SER A 202 -33.63 1.57 -40.93
C SER A 202 -34.73 0.53 -41.10
#